data_AF-A0A0B6YDQ8-F1
#
_entry.id   AF-A0A0B6YDQ8-F1
#
_cell.length_a   1.000
_cell.length_b   1.000
_cell.length_c   1.000
_cell.angle_alpha   90.00
_cell.angle_beta   90.00
_cell.angle_gamma   90.00
#
_symmetry.space_group_name_H-M   'P 1'
#
loop_
_entity.id
_entity.type
_entity.pdbx_description
1 polymer ?
#
loop_
_entity_poly.entity_id
_entity_poly.type
_entity_poly.pdbx_seq_one_letter_code
_entity_poly.pdbx_strand_id
1 'polypeptide(L)'
;ILPSFGTFWQTSQEYAGLGGNVEYAKQDGTFQWNLSLPWDTIFQMSIAGGIMRSLDPRATICISDRFFLGGPLTLRGFNMKGCGPHSYDNALGAESYWLTAA
;
A
#
# COMPACT_ATOMS: atom_id res chain seq x y z
N ILE A 1 6.20 -0.75 21.94
CA ILE A 1 5.25 -1.77 22.46
C ILE A 1 5.07 -2.83 21.38
N LEU A 2 5.27 -4.12 21.69
CA LEU A 2 5.06 -5.23 20.75
C LEU A 2 3.76 -5.93 21.14
N PRO A 3 2.67 -5.80 20.36
CA PRO A 3 1.38 -6.40 20.73
C PRO A 3 1.47 -7.92 20.63
N SER A 4 1.14 -8.64 21.71
CA SER A 4 1.08 -10.10 21.75
C SER A 4 -0.26 -10.67 21.28
N PHE A 5 -1.29 -9.83 21.24
CA PHE A 5 -2.61 -10.19 20.74
C PHE A 5 -3.33 -8.95 20.23
N GLY A 6 -4.19 -9.13 19.24
CA GLY A 6 -5.14 -8.13 18.80
C GLY A 6 -5.09 -7.88 17.30
N THR A 7 -5.93 -6.96 16.87
CA THR A 7 -6.13 -6.63 15.47
C THR A 7 -5.95 -5.15 15.25
N PHE A 8 -5.20 -4.79 14.23
CA PHE A 8 -5.03 -3.43 13.75
C PHE A 8 -5.65 -3.31 12.38
N TRP A 9 -6.55 -2.35 12.22
CA TRP A 9 -7.18 -2.03 10.94
C TRP A 9 -6.99 -0.54 10.69
N GLN A 10 -6.47 -0.20 9.52
CA GLN A 10 -6.31 1.17 9.06
C GLN A 10 -6.84 1.28 7.64
N THR A 11 -7.64 2.30 7.39
CA THR A 11 -8.08 2.66 6.05
C THR A 11 -7.82 4.14 5.84
N SER A 12 -7.22 4.46 4.72
CA SER A 12 -7.01 5.83 4.25
C SER A 12 -7.78 6.01 2.95
N GLN A 13 -8.52 7.12 2.85
CA GLN A 13 -9.19 7.51 1.63
C GLN A 13 -8.79 8.96 1.33
N GLU A 14 -8.23 9.17 0.14
CA GLU A 14 -7.80 10.48 -0.33
C GLU A 14 -8.57 10.82 -1.60
N TYR A 15 -9.00 12.07 -1.70
CA TYR A 15 -9.70 12.60 -2.86
C TYR A 15 -9.04 13.91 -3.28
N ALA A 16 -8.62 13.98 -4.54
CA ALA A 16 -8.10 15.17 -5.19
C ALA A 16 -9.02 15.53 -6.37
N GLY A 17 -9.40 16.81 -6.52
CA GLY A 17 -10.31 17.21 -7.61
C GLY A 17 -11.12 18.50 -7.45
N LEU A 18 -11.13 19.17 -6.29
CA LEU A 18 -12.04 20.29 -6.02
C LEU A 18 -11.66 21.63 -6.67
N GLY A 19 -10.77 21.64 -7.67
CA GLY A 19 -10.32 22.87 -8.35
C GLY A 19 -8.86 22.90 -8.78
N GLY A 20 -8.23 21.74 -8.98
CA GLY A 20 -6.85 21.62 -9.47
C GLY A 20 -6.77 20.81 -10.77
N ASN A 21 -5.58 20.75 -11.36
CA ASN A 21 -5.34 20.03 -12.61
C ASN A 21 -5.22 18.49 -12.42
N VAL A 22 -5.29 18.01 -11.19
CA VAL A 22 -5.14 16.60 -10.81
C VAL A 22 -6.43 16.15 -10.12
N GLU A 23 -7.04 15.10 -10.66
CA GLU A 23 -8.29 14.55 -10.16
C GLU A 23 -8.19 13.04 -9.98
N TYR A 24 -8.11 12.57 -8.73
CA TYR A 24 -8.04 11.16 -8.40
C TYR A 24 -8.72 10.85 -7.06
N ALA A 25 -9.25 9.64 -6.96
CA ALA A 25 -9.62 9.01 -5.70
C ALA A 25 -8.63 7.87 -5.41
N LYS A 26 -8.11 7.85 -4.20
CA LYS A 26 -7.19 6.82 -3.71
C LYS A 26 -7.77 6.21 -2.45
N GLN A 27 -7.74 4.89 -2.39
CA GLN A 27 -8.14 4.13 -1.22
C GLN A 27 -7.00 3.17 -0.88
N ASP A 28 -6.59 3.17 0.37
CA ASP A 28 -5.55 2.31 0.91
C ASP A 28 -6.04 1.67 2.21
N GLY A 29 -5.73 0.40 2.41
CA GLY A 29 -6.12 -0.36 3.58
C GLY A 29 -5.00 -1.26 4.06
N THR A 30 -4.74 -1.22 5.36
CA THR A 30 -3.84 -2.17 6.03
C THR A 30 -4.56 -2.86 7.17
N PHE A 31 -4.36 -4.17 7.25
CA PHE A 31 -4.92 -5.05 8.25
C PHE A 31 -3.79 -5.89 8.85
N GLN A 32 -3.69 -5.92 10.16
CA GLN A 32 -2.73 -6.75 10.87
C GLN A 32 -3.46 -7.51 11.97
N TRP A 33 -3.15 -8.78 12.10
CA TRP A 33 -3.73 -9.67 13.09
C TRP A 33 -2.61 -10.41 13.82
N ASN A 34 -2.57 -10.25 15.13
CA ASN A 34 -1.59 -10.87 16.01
C ASN A 34 -2.31 -11.89 16.91
N LEU A 35 -1.83 -13.13 16.86
CA LEU A 35 -2.34 -14.23 17.66
C LEU A 35 -1.22 -14.81 18.52
N SER A 36 -1.45 -14.85 19.83
CA SER A 36 -0.57 -15.56 20.76
C SER A 36 -0.85 -17.07 20.67
N LEU A 37 0.17 -17.85 20.30
CA LEU A 37 0.14 -19.30 20.33
C LEU A 37 0.70 -19.83 21.66
N PRO A 38 0.40 -21.10 22.00
CA PRO A 38 1.12 -21.79 23.07
C PRO A 38 2.64 -21.73 22.82
N TRP A 39 3.43 -21.67 23.90
CA TRP A 39 4.90 -21.63 23.89
C TRP A 39 5.54 -20.27 23.53
N ASP A 40 4.99 -19.16 24.04
CA ASP A 40 5.55 -17.81 23.87
C ASP A 40 5.80 -17.40 22.40
N THR A 41 5.03 -17.98 21.48
CA THR A 41 5.13 -17.71 20.04
C THR A 41 3.98 -16.79 19.61
N ILE A 42 4.28 -15.75 18.84
CA ILE A 42 3.28 -14.84 18.29
C ILE A 42 3.23 -15.03 16.77
N PHE A 43 2.06 -15.37 16.25
CA PHE A 43 1.79 -15.39 14.82
C PHE A 43 1.23 -14.04 14.39
N GLN A 44 1.85 -13.42 13.40
CA GLN A 44 1.45 -12.11 12.89
C GLN A 44 1.12 -12.21 11.40
N MET A 45 -0.15 -12.05 11.07
CA MET A 45 -0.62 -11.92 9.69
C MET A 45 -0.82 -10.45 9.35
N SER A 46 -0.38 -10.01 8.17
CA SER A 46 -0.58 -8.65 7.66
C SER A 46 -1.05 -8.69 6.21
N ILE A 47 -2.11 -7.93 5.92
CA ILE A 47 -2.68 -7.76 4.59
C ILE A 47 -2.71 -6.28 4.31
N ALA A 48 -2.20 -5.86 3.16
CA ALA A 48 -2.28 -4.47 2.72
C ALA A 48 -2.75 -4.43 1.27
N GLY A 49 -3.49 -3.40 0.90
CA GLY A 49 -3.94 -3.22 -0.46
C GLY A 49 -4.46 -1.83 -0.70
N GLY A 50 -4.33 -1.38 -1.94
CA GLY A 50 -4.76 -0.06 -2.33
C GLY A 50 -5.18 -0.01 -3.79
N ILE A 51 -6.10 0.88 -4.08
CA ILE A 51 -6.57 1.18 -5.42
C ILE A 51 -6.68 2.68 -5.61
N MET A 52 -6.21 3.14 -6.76
CA MET A 52 -6.29 4.51 -7.21
C MET A 52 -7.07 4.54 -8.52
N ARG A 53 -7.95 5.54 -8.66
CA ARG A 53 -8.73 5.78 -9.86
C ARG A 53 -8.73 7.28 -10.17
N SER A 54 -8.47 7.65 -11.41
CA SER A 54 -8.75 8.98 -11.93
C SER A 54 -10.26 9.18 -12.09
N LEU A 55 -10.82 10.32 -11.68
CA LEU A 55 -12.24 10.63 -11.91
C LEU A 55 -12.47 11.29 -13.28
N ASP A 56 -11.51 12.06 -13.78
CA ASP A 56 -11.56 12.64 -15.12
C ASP A 56 -10.62 11.90 -16.08
N PRO A 57 -11.10 11.40 -17.24
CA PRO A 57 -10.26 10.82 -18.29
C PRO A 57 -9.15 11.75 -18.83
N ARG A 58 -9.28 13.07 -18.64
CA ARG A 58 -8.29 14.07 -19.06
C ARG A 58 -7.30 14.41 -17.95
N ALA A 59 -7.63 14.11 -16.70
CA ALA A 59 -6.72 14.35 -15.58
C ALA A 59 -5.56 13.36 -15.64
N THR A 60 -4.34 13.90 -15.60
CA THR A 60 -3.12 13.08 -15.58
C THR A 60 -2.78 12.75 -14.13
N ILE A 61 -2.72 11.46 -13.80
CA ILE A 61 -2.20 11.02 -12.50
C ILE A 61 -0.68 11.22 -12.49
N CYS A 62 -0.19 11.99 -11.52
CA CYS A 62 1.24 12.17 -11.33
C CYS A 62 1.88 10.86 -10.84
N ILE A 63 3.08 10.55 -11.31
CA ILE A 63 3.85 9.38 -10.86
C ILE A 63 4.09 9.42 -9.34
N SER A 64 4.14 10.62 -8.74
CA SER A 64 4.26 10.82 -7.29
C SER A 64 3.12 10.19 -6.48
N ASP A 65 1.92 10.11 -7.06
CA ASP A 65 0.70 9.73 -6.33
C ASP A 65 0.46 8.22 -6.37
N ARG A 66 1.08 7.55 -7.34
CA ARG A 66 1.03 6.08 -7.55
C ARG A 66 1.61 5.31 -6.38
N PHE A 67 1.21 4.04 -6.29
CA PHE A 67 1.73 3.13 -5.28
C PHE A 67 3.10 2.58 -5.68
N PHE A 68 4.04 2.59 -4.75
CA PHE A 68 5.35 1.98 -4.91
C PHE A 68 5.57 0.93 -3.84
N LEU A 69 6.01 -0.24 -4.27
CA LEU A 69 6.27 -1.37 -3.40
C LEU A 69 7.76 -1.70 -3.35
N GLY A 70 8.20 -2.23 -2.22
CA GLY A 70 9.57 -2.63 -1.97
C GLY A 70 10.21 -1.88 -0.80
N GLY A 71 11.20 -2.51 -0.19
CA GLY A 71 11.86 -2.03 1.02
C GLY A 71 11.31 -2.65 2.31
N PRO A 72 11.81 -2.21 3.48
CA PRO A 72 11.59 -2.89 4.76
C PRO A 72 10.14 -2.82 5.25
N LEU A 73 9.38 -1.81 4.86
CA LEU A 73 8.03 -1.52 5.37
C LEU A 73 6.89 -2.07 4.51
N THR A 74 7.17 -2.50 3.28
CA THR A 74 6.14 -2.99 2.35
C THR A 74 6.43 -4.43 1.95
N LEU A 75 7.45 -4.63 1.11
CA LEU A 75 7.84 -5.94 0.60
C LEU A 75 9.34 -6.15 0.79
N ARG A 76 9.69 -6.88 1.85
CA ARG A 76 11.08 -7.27 2.15
C ARG A 76 11.60 -8.22 1.06
N GLY A 77 12.89 -8.12 0.77
CA GLY A 77 13.54 -8.86 -0.32
C GLY A 77 13.59 -8.11 -1.65
N PHE A 78 12.92 -6.96 -1.77
CA PHE A 78 13.00 -6.07 -2.92
C PHE A 78 13.65 -4.75 -2.53
N ASN A 79 14.37 -4.15 -3.48
CA ASN A 79 14.87 -2.79 -3.33
C ASN A 79 13.70 -1.81 -3.09
N MET A 80 13.98 -0.68 -2.45
CA MET A 80 12.98 0.36 -2.23
C MET A 80 12.37 0.78 -3.57
N LYS A 81 11.04 0.75 -3.68
CA LYS A 81 10.30 1.02 -4.92
C LYS A 81 10.65 0.08 -6.09
N GLY A 82 11.34 -1.03 -5.84
CA GLY A 82 11.80 -1.97 -6.87
C GLY A 82 10.76 -2.99 -7.33
N CYS A 83 9.53 -2.95 -6.79
CA CYS A 83 8.45 -3.85 -7.20
C CYS A 83 7.36 -3.06 -7.95
N GLY A 84 7.05 -3.51 -9.18
CA GLY A 84 6.02 -2.93 -10.04
C GLY A 84 6.49 -2.73 -11.49
N PRO A 85 5.71 -2.00 -12.31
CA PRO A 85 6.10 -1.67 -13.68
C PRO A 85 7.34 -0.76 -13.68
N HIS A 86 8.32 -1.09 -14.52
CA HIS A 86 9.55 -0.29 -14.69
C HIS A 86 9.71 0.14 -16.14
N SER A 87 10.34 1.28 -16.36
CA SER A 87 10.77 1.76 -17.68
C SER A 87 12.20 2.26 -17.59
N TYR A 88 13.08 1.72 -18.43
CA TYR A 88 14.52 2.03 -18.46
C TYR A 88 15.15 2.09 -17.05
N ASP A 89 14.85 1.06 -16.24
CA ASP A 89 15.34 0.89 -14.85
C ASP A 89 14.65 1.74 -13.76
N ASN A 90 13.72 2.62 -14.12
CA ASN A 90 12.97 3.43 -13.16
C ASN A 90 11.58 2.85 -12.90
N ALA A 91 11.20 2.76 -11.62
CA ALA A 91 9.86 2.35 -11.22
C ALA A 91 8.82 3.40 -11.61
N LEU A 92 7.77 2.98 -12.32
CA LEU A 92 6.67 3.85 -12.74
C LEU A 92 5.53 3.92 -11.72
N GLY A 93 5.56 3.05 -10.70
CA GLY A 93 4.48 2.87 -9.73
C GLY A 93 3.27 2.13 -10.32
N ALA A 94 2.38 1.68 -9.44
CA ALA A 94 1.15 0.98 -9.78
C ALA A 94 -0.08 1.77 -9.34
N GLU A 95 -1.19 1.61 -10.05
CA GLU A 95 -2.49 2.19 -9.66
C GLU A 95 -3.24 1.32 -8.67
N SER A 96 -2.94 0.02 -8.62
CA SER A 96 -3.48 -0.90 -7.64
C SER A 96 -2.40 -1.84 -7.15
N TYR A 97 -2.53 -2.27 -5.90
CA TYR A 97 -1.62 -3.25 -5.33
C TYR A 97 -2.32 -4.09 -4.26
N TRP A 98 -1.75 -5.26 -4.01
CA TRP A 98 -2.13 -6.13 -2.90
C TRP A 98 -0.87 -6.79 -2.35
N LEU A 99 -0.81 -6.92 -1.03
CA LEU A 99 0.29 -7.52 -0.29
C LEU A 99 -0.29 -8.40 0.82
N THR A 100 0.34 -9.55 1.02
CA THR A 100 0.04 -10.46 2.12
C THR A 100 1.34 -10.94 2.74
N ALA A 101 1.38 -11.00 4.06
CA ALA A 101 2.50 -11.46 4.86
C ALA A 101 1.98 -12.23 6.07
N ALA A 102 2.71 -13.25 6.51
CA ALA A 102 2.43 -14.09 7.67
C ALA A 102 3.74 -14.53 8.32
#